data_AF-A0A329S711-F1
#
_entry.id   AF-A0A329S711-F1
#
_cell.length_a   1.000
_cell.length_b   1.000
_cell.length_c   1.000
_cell.angle_alpha   90.00
_cell.angle_beta   90.00
_cell.angle_gamma   90.00
#
_symmetry.space_group_name_H-M   'P 1'
#
loop_
_entity.id
_entity.type
_entity.pdbx_description
1 polymer ?
#
loop_
_entity_poly.entity_id
_entity_poly.type
_entity_poly.pdbx_seq_one_letter_code
_entity_poly.pdbx_strand_id
1 'polypeptide(L)'
;MQRVGVPVGPSGTLAKANEVYLAMQLMPTQHTTPPKPLTTGCYRRLIAKKPILTPRIAPQIARVRNRVEAEGVRGLLYTMARLVIEHNLDKSRVFNMDETSLMPKASSRKVVDLEGSSNV
;
A
#
# COMPACT_ATOMS: atom_id res chain seq x y z
N MET A 1 -6.06 6.29 -6.64
CA MET A 1 -5.09 5.53 -7.47
C MET A 1 -4.02 4.88 -6.57
N GLN A 2 -4.44 4.00 -5.67
CA GLN A 2 -3.57 3.19 -4.81
C GLN A 2 -3.71 1.75 -5.30
N ARG A 3 -3.10 1.44 -6.45
CA ARG A 3 -3.34 0.16 -7.17
C ARG A 3 -2.40 -0.98 -6.78
N VAL A 4 -1.42 -0.76 -5.90
CA VAL A 4 -0.34 -1.74 -5.66
C VAL A 4 -0.24 -2.22 -4.21
N GLY A 5 -1.05 -1.72 -3.27
CA GLY A 5 -0.99 -2.16 -1.86
C GLY A 5 0.38 -1.96 -1.18
N VAL A 6 1.32 -1.28 -1.83
CA VAL A 6 2.66 -0.98 -1.32
C VAL A 6 2.69 0.50 -0.97
N PRO A 7 3.13 0.87 0.25
CA PRO A 7 3.18 2.25 0.65
C PRO A 7 4.26 3.00 -0.14
N VAL A 8 3.93 4.20 -0.62
CA VAL A 8 4.74 4.97 -1.57
C VAL A 8 5.84 5.72 -0.83
N GLY A 9 7.09 5.45 -1.21
CA GLY A 9 8.25 6.13 -0.64
C GLY A 9 8.62 7.43 -1.35
N PRO A 10 9.55 8.23 -0.79
CA PRO A 10 9.97 9.52 -1.35
C PRO A 10 10.42 9.46 -2.82
N SER A 11 11.14 8.40 -3.21
CA SER A 11 11.58 8.19 -4.59
C SER A 11 10.42 7.93 -5.55
N GLY A 12 9.41 7.15 -5.13
CA GLY A 12 8.20 6.89 -5.91
C GLY A 12 7.36 8.15 -6.08
N THR A 13 7.22 8.94 -5.01
CA THR A 13 6.54 10.25 -5.06
C THR A 13 7.24 11.19 -6.04
N LEU A 14 8.58 11.27 -5.99
CA LEU A 14 9.34 12.13 -6.88
C LEU A 14 9.27 11.66 -8.34
N ALA A 15 9.35 10.36 -8.60
CA ALA A 15 9.21 9.78 -9.93
C ALA A 15 7.84 10.11 -10.52
N LYS A 16 6.76 9.90 -9.75
CA LYS A 16 5.41 10.21 -10.21
C LYS A 16 5.19 11.70 -10.42
N ALA A 17 5.73 12.54 -9.54
CA ALA A 17 5.67 13.99 -9.69
C ALA A 17 6.41 14.45 -10.96
N ASN A 18 7.54 13.82 -11.30
CA ASN A 18 8.27 14.10 -12.54
C ASN A 18 7.49 13.68 -13.79
N GLU A 19 6.81 12.53 -13.78
CA GLU A 19 5.92 12.14 -14.89
C GLU A 19 4.84 13.20 -15.14
N VAL A 20 4.16 13.64 -14.08
CA VAL A 20 3.10 14.66 -14.17
C VAL A 20 3.68 16.00 -14.60
N TYR A 21 4.81 16.43 -14.02
CA TYR A 21 5.48 17.69 -14.35
C TYR A 21 5.92 17.74 -15.81
N LEU A 22 6.43 16.64 -16.35
CA LEU A 22 6.82 16.53 -17.76
C LEU A 22 5.59 16.54 -18.68
N ALA A 23 4.52 15.81 -18.33
CA ALA A 23 3.27 15.80 -19.11
C ALA A 23 2.56 17.15 -19.15
N MET A 24 2.74 17.99 -18.13
CA MET A 24 2.19 19.35 -18.08
C MET A 24 3.00 20.38 -18.86
N GLN A 25 4.20 20.03 -19.33
CA GLN A 25 5.02 20.97 -20.09
C GLN A 25 4.65 20.94 -21.56
N LEU A 26 4.49 22.13 -22.14
CA LEU A 26 4.31 22.33 -23.57
C LEU A 26 5.47 21.67 -24.33
N MET A 27 5.17 21.05 -25.46
CA MET A 27 6.15 20.36 -26.30
C MET A 27 7.36 21.28 -26.57
N PRO A 28 8.60 20.80 -26.38
CA PRO A 28 9.77 21.62 -26.66
C PRO A 28 9.81 21.95 -28.16
N THR A 29 9.54 23.21 -28.51
CA THR A 29 9.98 23.76 -29.81
C THR A 29 11.50 23.94 -29.78
N GLN A 30 12.16 23.96 -30.94
CA GLN A 30 13.63 23.97 -31.12
C GLN A 30 14.40 25.04 -30.30
N HIS A 31 13.72 26.05 -29.74
CA HIS A 31 14.30 27.13 -28.94
C HIS A 31 13.98 27.08 -27.44
N THR A 32 13.25 26.08 -26.95
CA THR A 32 12.88 26.00 -25.53
C THR A 32 13.83 25.07 -24.78
N THR A 33 14.49 25.59 -23.73
CA THR A 33 15.31 24.75 -22.86
C THR A 33 14.50 23.60 -22.27
N PRO A 34 15.01 22.37 -22.28
CA PRO A 34 14.27 21.24 -21.77
C PRO A 34 13.92 21.41 -20.29
N PRO A 35 12.74 20.92 -19.88
CA PRO A 35 12.32 20.89 -18.49
C PRO A 35 13.37 20.33 -17.54
N LYS A 36 13.70 21.05 -16.47
CA LYS A 36 14.55 20.49 -15.40
C LYS A 36 13.70 19.64 -14.45
N PRO A 37 14.04 18.36 -14.24
CA PRO A 37 13.25 17.50 -13.37
C PRO A 37 13.27 17.99 -11.91
N LEU A 38 12.19 17.70 -11.21
CA LEU A 38 12.07 17.93 -9.77
C LEU A 38 13.13 17.12 -9.02
N THR A 39 13.74 17.76 -8.04
CA THR A 39 14.80 17.19 -7.21
C THR A 39 14.30 16.82 -5.81
N THR A 40 15.13 16.09 -5.06
CA THR A 40 14.91 15.79 -3.64
C THR A 40 14.69 17.04 -2.79
N GLY A 41 15.29 18.18 -3.17
CA GLY A 41 15.05 19.47 -2.53
C GLY A 41 13.60 19.97 -2.68
N CYS A 42 12.97 19.72 -3.83
CA CYS A 42 11.56 20.04 -4.05
C CYS A 42 10.66 19.18 -3.15
N TYR A 43 10.98 17.89 -3.01
CA TYR A 43 10.27 16.99 -2.09
C TYR A 43 10.38 17.44 -0.63
N ARG A 44 11.56 17.83 -0.14
CA ARG A 44 11.73 18.33 1.24
C ARG A 44 10.89 19.59 1.49
N ARG A 45 10.87 20.52 0.53
CA ARG A 45 10.03 21.74 0.62
C ARG A 45 8.54 21.42 0.59
N LEU A 46 8.11 20.40 -0.15
CA LEU A 46 6.71 19.96 -0.17
C LEU A 46 6.27 19.47 1.22
N ILE A 47 7.04 18.58 1.83
CA ILE A 47 6.75 18.05 3.18
C ILE A 47 6.74 19.19 4.21
N ALA A 48 7.73 20.09 4.16
CA ALA A 48 7.78 21.25 5.06
C ALA A 48 6.57 22.20 4.90
N LYS A 49 6.04 22.35 3.69
CA LYS A 49 4.85 23.19 3.42
C LYS A 49 3.52 22.50 3.74
N LYS A 50 3.50 21.18 3.82
CA LYS A 50 2.29 20.37 4.03
C LYS A 50 2.50 19.49 5.26
N PRO A 51 2.38 20.05 6.47
CA PRO A 51 2.63 19.31 7.71
C PRO A 51 1.74 18.08 7.87
N ILE A 52 0.55 18.08 7.24
CA ILE A 52 -0.32 16.91 7.17
C ILE A 52 0.33 15.68 6.48
N LEU A 53 1.40 15.86 5.70
CA LEU A 53 2.15 14.77 5.10
C LEU A 53 3.38 14.46 5.94
N THR A 54 3.36 13.35 6.66
CA THR A 54 4.46 12.96 7.54
C THR A 54 5.22 11.76 6.99
N PRO A 55 6.57 11.79 6.97
CA PRO A 55 7.35 10.61 6.66
C PRO A 55 7.24 9.61 7.82
N ARG A 56 6.76 8.40 7.54
CA ARG A 56 6.62 7.32 8.51
C ARG A 56 7.43 6.10 8.07
N ILE A 57 7.78 5.23 9.02
CA ILE A 57 8.35 3.92 8.72
C ILE A 57 7.17 2.95 8.70
N ALA A 58 6.89 2.37 7.53
CA ALA A 58 5.89 1.31 7.48
C ALA A 58 6.39 0.13 8.31
N PRO A 59 5.62 -0.30 9.34
CA PRO A 59 6.01 -1.42 10.17
C PRO A 59 6.10 -2.67 9.29
N GLN A 60 7.08 -3.51 9.60
CA GLN A 60 7.10 -4.83 9.02
C GLN A 60 5.88 -5.57 9.54
N ILE A 61 4.97 -5.97 8.66
CA ILE A 61 4.00 -7.00 8.99
C ILE A 61 4.82 -8.28 9.13
N ALA A 62 5.31 -8.53 10.34
CA ALA A 62 5.92 -9.79 10.68
C ALA A 62 4.88 -10.85 10.36
N ARG A 63 5.27 -11.86 9.60
CA ARG A 63 4.46 -13.06 9.42
C ARG A 63 4.48 -13.80 10.76
N VAL A 64 3.75 -13.29 11.74
CA VAL A 64 3.42 -14.02 12.95
C VAL A 64 2.43 -15.08 12.48
N ARG A 65 2.97 -16.18 11.97
CA ARG A 65 2.22 -17.43 12.00
C ARG A 65 2.04 -17.70 13.48
N ASN A 66 0.91 -17.28 14.03
CA ASN A 66 0.45 -17.85 15.27
C ASN A 66 0.60 -19.37 15.09
N ARG A 67 1.30 -20.02 16.01
CA ARG A 67 1.43 -21.47 15.96
C ARG A 67 0.02 -22.02 15.82
N VAL A 68 -0.24 -22.74 14.74
CA VAL A 68 -1.57 -23.29 14.49
C VAL A 68 -1.77 -24.42 15.48
N GLU A 69 -2.52 -24.14 16.54
CA GLU A 69 -2.85 -25.12 17.57
C GLU A 69 -4.00 -26.01 17.10
N ALA A 70 -3.98 -27.28 17.49
CA ALA A 70 -5.03 -28.24 17.12
C ALA A 70 -6.43 -27.77 17.57
N GLU A 71 -6.50 -27.12 18.74
CA GLU A 71 -7.72 -26.50 19.25
C GLU A 71 -8.23 -25.38 18.32
N GLY A 72 -7.34 -24.55 17.80
CA GLY A 72 -7.70 -23.48 16.86
C GLY A 72 -8.23 -24.03 15.54
N VAL A 73 -7.64 -25.11 15.01
CA VAL A 73 -8.12 -25.78 13.79
C VAL A 73 -9.50 -26.41 14.02
N ARG A 74 -9.69 -27.08 15.16
CA ARG A 74 -10.99 -27.65 15.53
C ARG A 74 -12.05 -26.56 15.69
N GLY A 75 -11.71 -25.46 16.37
CA GLY A 75 -12.60 -24.31 16.51
C GLY A 75 -13.03 -23.73 15.16
N LEU A 76 -12.08 -23.54 14.25
CA LEU A 76 -12.38 -23.07 12.89
C LEU A 76 -13.31 -24.03 12.16
N LEU A 77 -13.05 -25.34 12.21
CA LEU A 77 -13.88 -26.35 11.55
C LEU A 77 -15.33 -26.31 12.06
N TYR A 78 -15.53 -26.32 13.38
CA TYR A 78 -16.87 -26.30 13.97
C TYR A 78 -17.61 -24.99 13.69
N THR A 79 -16.92 -23.85 13.74
CA THR A 79 -17.51 -22.56 13.39
C THR A 79 -17.94 -22.53 11.92
N MET A 80 -17.10 -23.01 11.00
CA MET A 80 -17.45 -23.07 9.57
C MET A 80 -18.63 -24.01 9.33
N ALA A 81 -18.64 -25.20 9.94
CA ALA A 81 -19.76 -26.14 9.84
C ALA A 81 -21.07 -25.53 10.36
N ARG A 82 -21.00 -24.86 11.52
CA ARG A 82 -22.14 -24.14 12.10
C ARG A 82 -22.68 -23.07 11.15
N LEU A 83 -21.81 -22.21 10.60
CA LEU A 83 -22.22 -21.14 9.68
C LEU A 83 -22.82 -21.67 8.37
N VAL A 84 -22.30 -22.78 7.85
CA VAL A 84 -22.87 -23.43 6.66
C VAL A 84 -24.30 -23.87 6.91
N ILE A 85 -24.56 -24.45 8.09
CA ILE A 85 -25.91 -24.89 8.49
C ILE A 85 -26.82 -23.67 8.74
N GLU A 86 -26.37 -22.73 9.59
CA GLU A 86 -27.18 -21.57 10.00
C GLU A 86 -27.57 -20.66 8.82
N HIS A 87 -26.68 -20.48 7.85
CA HIS A 87 -26.92 -19.60 6.70
C HIS A 87 -27.29 -20.33 5.41
N ASN A 88 -27.51 -21.65 5.50
CA ASN A 88 -27.80 -22.54 4.36
C ASN A 88 -26.86 -22.26 3.19
N LEU A 89 -25.56 -22.24 3.48
CA LEU A 89 -24.53 -21.92 2.48
C LEU A 89 -24.37 -23.10 1.54
N ASP A 90 -24.57 -22.85 0.26
CA ASP A 90 -24.30 -23.81 -0.80
C ASP A 90 -22.95 -23.51 -1.45
N LYS A 91 -22.49 -24.44 -2.30
CA LYS A 91 -21.21 -24.29 -3.02
C LYS A 91 -21.13 -23.02 -3.88
N SER A 92 -22.25 -22.44 -4.32
CA SER A 92 -22.25 -21.21 -5.11
C SER A 92 -21.87 -19.96 -4.30
N ARG A 93 -21.95 -20.05 -2.97
CA ARG A 93 -21.65 -18.97 -2.02
C ARG A 93 -20.32 -19.16 -1.29
N VAL A 94 -19.62 -20.26 -1.53
CA VAL A 94 -18.29 -20.53 -0.97
C VAL A 94 -17.24 -20.15 -2.00
N PHE A 95 -16.58 -19.02 -1.78
CA PHE A 95 -15.49 -18.54 -2.60
C PHE A 95 -14.17 -18.95 -1.96
N ASN A 96 -13.33 -19.69 -2.69
CA ASN A 96 -11.97 -19.92 -2.24
C ASN A 96 -11.21 -18.60 -2.34
N MET A 97 -10.86 -18.01 -1.20
CA MET A 97 -9.97 -16.86 -1.16
C MET A 97 -8.56 -17.41 -0.98
N ASP A 98 -7.82 -17.59 -2.07
CA ASP A 98 -6.43 -17.98 -1.97
C ASP A 98 -5.63 -16.81 -1.38
N GLU A 99 -5.14 -16.99 -0.14
CA GLU A 99 -4.33 -15.99 0.58
C GLU A 99 -2.98 -15.69 -0.08
N THR A 100 -2.70 -16.25 -1.26
CA THR A 100 -1.47 -16.03 -2.06
C THR A 100 -1.19 -14.54 -2.30
N SER A 101 -2.21 -13.69 -2.25
CA SER A 101 -2.11 -12.24 -2.43
C SER A 101 -1.62 -11.46 -1.20
N LEU A 102 -1.61 -12.06 -0.01
CA LEU A 102 -1.19 -11.42 1.25
C LEU A 102 0.20 -11.86 1.71
N MET A 103 1.10 -12.21 0.79
CA MET A 103 2.51 -12.38 1.13
C MET A 103 3.09 -11.02 1.53
N PRO A 104 3.29 -10.72 2.84
CA PRO A 104 3.82 -9.43 3.23
C PRO A 104 5.30 -9.46 2.84
N LYS A 105 5.69 -8.61 1.90
CA LYS A 105 7.11 -8.44 1.58
C LYS A 105 7.75 -7.84 2.82
N ALA A 106 8.64 -8.59 3.47
CA ALA A 106 9.32 -8.24 4.71
C ALA A 106 10.34 -7.08 4.54
N SER A 107 9.91 -5.96 3.96
CA SER A 107 10.73 -4.76 3.80
C SER A 107 10.12 -3.62 4.57
N SER A 108 10.78 -3.15 5.63
CA SER A 108 10.49 -1.85 6.21
C SER A 108 10.90 -0.77 5.20
N ARG A 109 10.03 0.21 4.96
CA ARG A 109 10.30 1.31 4.01
C ARG A 109 9.84 2.63 4.62
N LYS A 110 10.61 3.69 4.33
CA LYS A 110 10.17 5.06 4.60
C LYS A 110 9.08 5.44 3.59
N VAL A 111 7.93 5.83 4.09
CA VAL A 111 6.71 6.10 3.34
C VAL A 111 6.17 7.48 3.70
N VAL A 112 5.32 8.04 2.85
CA VAL A 112 4.62 9.30 3.14
C VAL A 112 3.17 8.98 3.41
N ASP A 113 2.66 9.43 4.54
CA ASP A 113 1.26 9.23 4.92
C ASP A 113 0.66 10.49 5.56
N LEU A 114 -0.66 10.49 5.69
CA LEU A 114 -1.41 11.53 6.38
C LEU A 114 -1.13 11.48 7.88
N GLU A 115 -0.90 12.64 8.47
CA GLU A 115 -0.79 12.81 9.92
C GLU A 115 -2.07 12.29 10.60
N GLY A 116 -1.90 11.41 11.59
CA GLY A 116 -3.02 10.78 12.31
C GLY A 116 -3.66 9.56 11.63
N SER A 117 -3.21 9.17 10.43
CA SER A 117 -3.66 7.92 9.80
C SER A 117 -3.32 6.71 10.67
N SER A 118 -4.30 5.83 10.87
CA SER A 118 -4.15 4.52 11.52
C SER A 118 -3.56 3.47 10.58
N ASN A 119 -3.50 3.76 9.28
CA ASN A 119 -3.18 2.81 8.23
C ASN A 119 -1.77 3.10 7.69
N VAL A 120 -0.75 2.47 8.26
CA VAL A 120 0.65 2.51 7.78
C VAL A 120 1.17 1.10 7.58
#